data_AF-A0A397TTU9-F1
#
_entry.id   AF-A0A397TTU9-F1
#
_cell.length_a   1.000
_cell.length_b   1.000
_cell.length_c   1.000
_cell.angle_alpha   90.00
_cell.angle_beta   90.00
_cell.angle_gamma   90.00
#
_symmetry.space_group_name_H-M   'P 1'
#
loop_
_entity.id
_entity.type
_entity.pdbx_description
1 polymer ?
#
loop_
_entity_poly.entity_id
_entity_poly.type
_entity_poly.pdbx_seq_one_letter_code
_entity_poly.pdbx_strand_id
1 'polypeptide(L)'
;MASWEYTHKEFPKVPTLEEIDKSDVEAVRAAREQQVREYWIKVMEIRLVRNQLIKCYKTEGVNHYKNCKKLADLYVEMLKEYNSREKR
;
A
#
# COMPACT_ATOMS: atom_id res chain seq x y z
N MET A 1 13.73 27.43 -8.73
CA MET A 1 13.63 26.21 -7.90
C MET A 1 15.04 25.76 -7.58
N ALA A 2 15.34 25.51 -6.31
CA ALA A 2 16.67 25.08 -5.91
C ALA A 2 16.91 23.63 -6.35
N SER A 3 18.15 23.27 -6.71
CA SER A 3 18.48 21.93 -7.23
C SER A 3 18.34 20.79 -6.22
N TRP A 4 18.08 21.10 -4.95
CA TRP A 4 17.93 20.16 -3.84
C TRP A 4 16.48 19.96 -3.39
N GLU A 5 15.52 20.60 -4.05
CA GLU A 5 14.12 20.53 -3.66
C GLU A 5 13.44 19.30 -4.27
N TYR A 6 13.07 18.34 -3.42
CA TYR A 6 12.33 17.15 -3.85
C TYR A 6 10.83 17.44 -3.86
N THR A 7 10.24 17.44 -5.06
CA THR A 7 8.79 17.53 -5.23
C THR A 7 8.19 16.13 -5.36
N HIS A 8 7.17 15.84 -4.55
CA HIS A 8 6.42 14.60 -4.70
C HIS A 8 5.59 14.67 -5.98
N LYS A 9 5.75 13.68 -6.85
CA LYS A 9 5.00 13.58 -8.09
C LYS A 9 3.55 13.15 -7.81
N GLU A 10 2.60 13.96 -8.24
CA GLU A 10 1.18 13.64 -8.20
C GLU A 10 0.76 12.95 -9.51
N PHE A 11 -0.10 11.93 -9.39
CA PHE A 11 -0.66 11.21 -10.53
C PHE A 11 -2.17 11.44 -10.58
N PRO A 12 -2.76 11.77 -11.75
CA PRO A 12 -4.20 11.88 -11.88
C PRO A 12 -4.86 10.51 -11.71
N LYS A 13 -6.07 10.49 -11.17
CA LYS A 13 -6.89 9.28 -11.11
C LYS A 13 -7.53 9.06 -12.48
N VAL A 14 -7.22 7.94 -13.10
CA VAL A 14 -7.87 7.42 -14.30
C VAL A 14 -8.96 6.40 -13.92
N PRO A 15 -9.92 6.13 -14.83
CA PRO A 15 -10.93 5.09 -14.60
C PRO A 15 -10.32 3.70 -14.42
N THR A 16 -11.08 2.80 -13.80
CA THR A 16 -10.64 1.42 -13.60
C THR A 16 -10.76 0.59 -14.88
N LEU A 17 -10.06 -0.56 -14.95
CA LEU A 17 -10.06 -1.41 -16.14
C LEU A 17 -11.45 -1.94 -16.53
N GLU A 18 -12.40 -1.98 -15.60
CA GLU A 18 -13.78 -2.44 -15.83
C GLU A 18 -14.64 -1.38 -16.55
N GLU A 19 -14.30 -0.09 -16.38
CA GLU A 19 -15.08 1.04 -16.89
C GLU A 19 -14.61 1.49 -18.28
N ILE A 20 -13.48 0.97 -18.76
CA ILE A 20 -12.81 1.42 -19.99
C ILE A 20 -13.14 0.52 -21.17
N ASP A 21 -13.33 1.13 -22.33
CA ASP A 21 -13.41 0.43 -23.60
C ASP A 21 -12.09 -0.27 -23.93
N LYS A 22 -12.13 -1.61 -24.00
CA LYS A 22 -10.94 -2.44 -24.24
C LYS A 22 -10.26 -2.21 -25.60
N SER A 23 -10.94 -1.55 -26.54
CA SER A 23 -10.40 -1.16 -27.84
C SER A 23 -9.42 0.02 -27.75
N ASP A 24 -9.55 0.88 -26.73
CA ASP A 24 -8.63 1.98 -26.50
C ASP A 24 -7.38 1.49 -25.74
N VAL A 25 -6.30 1.30 -26.50
CA VAL A 25 -5.02 0.81 -25.97
C VAL A 25 -4.39 1.81 -24.99
N GLU A 26 -4.59 3.11 -25.17
CA GLU A 26 -3.99 4.13 -24.32
C GLU A 26 -4.69 4.19 -22.96
N ALA A 27 -6.02 4.19 -22.96
CA ALA A 27 -6.81 4.13 -21.73
C ALA A 27 -6.52 2.84 -20.94
N VAL A 28 -6.45 1.68 -21.61
CA VAL A 28 -6.08 0.41 -20.97
C VAL A 28 -4.67 0.46 -20.37
N ARG A 29 -3.71 1.09 -21.04
CA ARG A 29 -2.34 1.24 -20.51
C ARG A 29 -2.33 2.11 -19.25
N ALA A 30 -2.99 3.26 -19.29
CA ALA A 30 -3.05 4.19 -18.17
C ALA A 30 -3.68 3.55 -16.92
N ALA A 31 -4.77 2.78 -17.10
CA ALA A 31 -5.44 2.08 -16.01
C ALA A 31 -4.56 0.99 -15.38
N ARG A 32 -3.84 0.23 -16.20
CA ARG A 32 -2.86 -0.77 -15.71
C ARG A 32 -1.75 -0.11 -14.90
N GLU A 33 -1.21 1.01 -15.37
CA GLU A 33 -0.18 1.74 -14.63
C GLU A 33 -0.70 2.28 -13.29
N GLN A 34 -1.95 2.78 -13.25
CA GLN A 34 -2.57 3.17 -11.99
C GLN A 34 -2.71 2.00 -11.03
N GLN A 35 -3.20 0.85 -11.50
CA GLN A 35 -3.36 -0.36 -10.69
C GLN A 35 -2.01 -0.80 -10.08
N VAL A 36 -0.92 -0.72 -10.85
CA VAL A 36 0.43 -1.03 -10.36
C VAL A 36 0.86 -0.03 -9.28
N ARG A 37 0.63 1.27 -9.47
CA ARG A 37 0.95 2.29 -8.45
C ARG A 37 0.18 2.05 -7.14
N GLU A 38 -1.12 1.76 -7.23
CA GLU A 38 -1.96 1.46 -6.07
C GLU A 38 -1.52 0.18 -5.35
N TYR A 39 -1.08 -0.83 -6.10
CA TYR A 39 -0.51 -2.04 -5.52
C TYR A 39 0.76 -1.73 -4.73
N TRP A 40 1.67 -0.94 -5.29
CA TRP A 40 2.87 -0.48 -4.59
C TRP A 40 2.54 0.31 -3.33
N ILE A 41 1.54 1.20 -3.37
CA ILE A 41 1.08 1.95 -2.19
C ILE A 41 0.65 0.97 -1.08
N LYS A 42 -0.19 -0.01 -1.39
CA LYS A 42 -0.64 -1.02 -0.40
C LYS A 42 0.50 -1.83 0.20
N VAL A 43 1.49 -2.24 -0.60
CA VAL A 43 2.68 -2.94 -0.11
C VAL A 43 3.48 -2.04 0.85
N MET A 44 3.61 -0.76 0.52
CA MET A 44 4.33 0.21 1.35
C MET A 44 3.58 0.52 2.65
N GLU A 45 2.25 0.57 2.63
CA GLU A 45 1.42 0.70 3.83
C GLU A 45 1.63 -0.48 4.79
N ILE A 46 1.60 -1.72 4.28
CA ILE A 46 1.89 -2.93 5.06
C ILE A 46 3.30 -2.85 5.68
N ARG A 47 4.29 -2.37 4.91
CA ARG A 47 5.66 -2.19 5.37
C ARG A 47 5.76 -1.15 6.50
N LEU A 48 5.00 -0.06 6.43
CA LEU A 48 4.95 0.95 7.50
C LEU A 48 4.39 0.35 8.80
N VAL A 49 3.28 -0.38 8.73
CA VAL A 49 2.69 -1.05 9.91
C VAL A 49 3.66 -2.07 10.49
N ARG A 50 4.32 -2.87 9.66
CA ARG A 50 5.37 -3.81 10.11
C ARG A 50 6.50 -3.10 10.85
N ASN A 51 7.00 -1.99 10.32
CA ASN A 51 8.07 -1.22 10.96
C ASN A 51 7.62 -0.64 12.30
N GLN A 52 6.38 -0.16 12.39
CA GLN A 52 5.81 0.35 13.63
C GLN A 52 5.61 -0.77 14.67
N LEU A 53 5.20 -1.96 14.24
CA LEU A 53 5.09 -3.13 15.10
C LEU A 53 6.46 -3.55 15.67
N ILE A 54 7.50 -3.59 14.83
CA ILE A 54 8.88 -3.88 15.26
C ILE A 54 9.36 -2.84 16.29
N LYS A 55 9.06 -1.55 16.06
CA LYS A 55 9.37 -0.49 17.02
C LYS A 55 8.65 -0.73 18.35
N CYS A 56 7.36 -1.04 18.32
CA CYS A 56 6.56 -1.32 19.51
C CYS A 56 7.12 -2.50 20.32
N TYR A 57 7.51 -3.58 19.64
CA TYR A 57 8.11 -4.75 20.31
C TYR A 57 9.44 -4.41 20.97
N LYS A 58 10.23 -3.51 20.39
CA LYS A 58 11.50 -3.05 20.97
C LYS A 58 11.28 -2.12 22.18
N THR A 59 10.24 -1.28 22.16
CA THR A 59 9.99 -0.30 23.24
C THR A 59 9.30 -0.93 24.45
N GLU A 60 8.33 -1.82 24.24
CA GLU A 60 7.49 -2.38 25.31
C GLU A 60 8.13 -3.58 26.03
N GLY A 61 9.14 -4.21 25.42
CA GLY A 61 9.81 -5.38 25.97
C GLY A 61 8.80 -6.48 26.34
N VAL A 62 8.77 -6.89 27.61
CA VAL A 62 7.92 -8.01 28.08
C VAL A 62 6.41 -7.74 27.92
N ASN A 63 5.97 -6.47 27.91
CA ASN A 63 4.54 -6.13 27.84
C ASN A 63 4.00 -5.96 26.39
N HIS A 64 4.79 -6.34 25.38
CA HIS A 64 4.39 -6.15 23.99
C HIS A 64 3.08 -6.88 23.62
N TYR A 65 2.74 -7.97 24.30
CA TYR A 65 1.52 -8.74 24.05
C TYR A 65 0.24 -7.95 24.30
N LYS A 66 0.24 -7.07 25.30
CA LYS A 66 -0.92 -6.25 25.64
C LYS A 66 -0.91 -4.95 24.84
N ASN A 67 0.23 -4.27 24.82
CA ASN A 67 0.34 -2.91 24.29
C ASN A 67 0.42 -2.86 22.75
N CYS A 68 1.05 -3.85 22.11
CA CYS A 68 1.22 -3.88 20.66
C CYS A 68 0.15 -4.71 19.92
N LYS A 69 -0.83 -5.27 20.64
CA LYS A 69 -1.87 -6.16 20.06
C LYS A 69 -2.59 -5.54 18.87
N LYS A 70 -3.02 -4.28 19.00
CA LYS A 70 -3.74 -3.56 17.94
C LYS A 70 -2.93 -3.47 16.63
N LEU A 71 -1.62 -3.24 16.73
CA LEU A 71 -0.73 -3.18 15.57
C LEU A 71 -0.52 -4.56 14.94
N ALA A 72 -0.44 -5.60 15.77
CA ALA A 72 -0.32 -6.97 15.30
C ALA A 72 -1.59 -7.43 14.57
N ASP A 73 -2.77 -7.17 15.14
CA ASP A 73 -4.07 -7.51 14.55
C ASP A 73 -4.24 -6.81 13.20
N LEU A 74 -3.95 -5.50 13.13
CA LEU A 74 -3.97 -4.72 11.90
C LEU A 74 -3.02 -5.29 10.84
N TYR A 75 -1.78 -5.63 11.23
CA TYR A 75 -0.81 -6.20 10.29
C TYR A 75 -1.30 -7.52 9.68
N VAL A 76 -1.88 -8.39 10.50
CA VAL A 76 -2.42 -9.68 10.05
C VAL A 76 -3.63 -9.49 9.13
N GLU A 77 -4.52 -8.55 9.47
CA GLU A 77 -5.67 -8.20 8.64
C GLU A 77 -5.25 -7.71 7.25
N MET A 78 -4.31 -6.77 7.19
CA MET A 78 -3.79 -6.24 5.93
C MET A 78 -3.11 -7.32 5.08
N LEU A 79 -2.35 -8.24 5.71
CA LEU A 79 -1.75 -9.37 5.00
C LEU A 79 -2.81 -10.32 4.42
N LYS A 80 -3.90 -10.56 5.16
CA LYS A 80 -4.99 -11.41 4.69
C LYS A 80 -5.71 -10.79 3.48
N GLU A 81 -5.99 -9.49 3.54
CA GLU A 81 -6.59 -8.74 2.43
C GLU A 81 -5.68 -8.73 1.19
N TYR A 82 -4.38 -8.55 1.39
CA TYR A 82 -3.41 -8.56 0.31
C TYR A 82 -3.32 -9.93 -0.37
N ASN A 83 -3.19 -11.01 0.42
CA ASN A 83 -3.08 -12.38 -0.10
C ASN A 83 -4.38 -12.87 -0.75
N SER A 84 -5.56 -12.39 -0.31
CA SER A 84 -6.83 -12.77 -0.93
C SER A 84 -7.00 -12.17 -2.34
N ARG A 85 -6.40 -11.00 -2.58
CA ARG A 85 -6.37 -10.35 -3.90
C ARG A 85 -5.42 -11.02 -4.88
N GLU A 86 -4.29 -11.56 -4.43
CA GLU A 86 -3.33 -12.26 -5.30
C GLU A 86 -3.90 -13.57 -5.87
N LYS A 87 -4.85 -14.19 -5.17
CA LYS A 87 -5.50 -15.45 -5.60
C LYS A 87 -6.68 -15.26 -6.56
N ARG A 88 -7.02 -14.02 -6.91
CA ARG A 88 -8.20 -13.67 -7.71
C ARG A 88 -7.79 -13.29 -9.12
#